data_AF-A0A1W9MWG4-F1
#
_entry.id   AF-A0A1W9MWG4-F1
#
_cell.length_a   1.000
_cell.length_b   1.000
_cell.length_c   1.000
_cell.angle_alpha   90.00
_cell.angle_beta   90.00
_cell.angle_gamma   90.00
#
_symmetry.space_group_name_H-M   'P 1'
#
loop_
_entity.id
_entity.type
_entity.pdbx_description
1 polymer ?
#
loop_
_entity_poly.entity_id
_entity_poly.type
_entity_poly.pdbx_seq_one_letter_code
_entity_poly.pdbx_strand_id
1 'polypeptide(L)'
;MKYIEIENIACLPGRKLEEEDTFSFHCHPGLACFNRCCRNLNLFLYPYDVIRLKNRLGITSGQFIDRYSDAVLRPSNFFPEVLLHMAENEGQTCPFLSESGCSVYADRPDTCRLFPVEQGIFYDAQTMKTRMISFFKPPDFCLGLHEKTIWTPKTWIQGQDAEEYHKMTLQWADLKERFQSDPWGKSGAEGPGAKMAFMAIYNIDEFREFVFKSSFLKRYKVASETLKKIRHNDVEILKFGFEWVKFYLWGIKSGYLRLR
;
A
#
# COMPACT_ATOMS: atom_id res chain seq x y z
N MET A 1 5.24 3.83 0.12
CA MET A 1 6.39 3.56 -0.75
C MET A 1 7.37 4.71 -0.60
N LYS A 2 8.62 4.41 -0.23
CA LYS A 2 9.64 5.44 -0.07
C LYS A 2 10.08 5.87 -1.47
N TYR A 3 9.75 7.09 -1.86
CA TYR A 3 10.35 7.70 -3.04
C TYR A 3 11.80 8.04 -2.68
N ILE A 4 12.73 7.52 -3.47
CA ILE A 4 14.15 7.85 -3.35
C ILE A 4 14.52 8.31 -4.75
N GLU A 5 14.90 9.58 -4.89
CA GLU A 5 15.61 10.03 -6.07
C GLU A 5 16.97 9.35 -6.03
N ILE A 6 17.14 8.35 -6.88
CA ILE A 6 18.36 7.56 -6.93
C ILE A 6 19.02 7.83 -8.27
N GLU A 7 20.09 8.60 -8.24
CA GLU A 7 20.97 8.77 -9.41
C GLU A 7 21.67 7.46 -9.77
N ASN A 8 21.89 6.55 -8.80
CA ASN A 8 22.48 5.23 -9.03
C ASN A 8 21.87 4.12 -8.17
N ILE A 9 21.09 3.24 -8.81
CA ILE A 9 20.37 2.12 -8.19
C ILE A 9 21.30 1.12 -7.49
N ALA A 10 22.58 1.08 -7.89
CA ALA A 10 23.59 0.20 -7.32
C ALA A 10 24.00 0.59 -5.89
N CYS A 11 23.66 1.79 -5.44
CA CYS A 11 23.95 2.26 -4.08
C CYS A 11 22.90 1.83 -3.04
N LEU A 12 21.81 1.18 -3.46
CA LEU A 12 20.80 0.68 -2.53
C LEU A 12 21.28 -0.59 -1.82
N PRO A 13 21.04 -0.72 -0.50
CA PRO A 13 21.38 -1.93 0.24
C PRO A 13 20.51 -3.12 -0.21
N GLY A 14 21.11 -4.31 -0.18
CA GLY A 14 20.47 -5.56 -0.60
C GLY A 14 20.86 -5.97 -2.02
N ARG A 15 20.51 -7.19 -2.41
CA ARG A 15 20.82 -7.71 -3.74
C ARG A 15 19.64 -7.41 -4.68
N LYS A 16 19.85 -6.56 -5.67
CA LYS A 16 18.88 -6.37 -6.75
C LYS A 16 18.60 -7.71 -7.43
N LEU A 17 17.33 -8.01 -7.67
CA LEU A 17 16.89 -9.19 -8.40
C LEU A 17 16.40 -8.79 -9.79
N GLU A 18 17.03 -9.34 -10.82
CA GLU A 18 16.50 -9.39 -12.18
C GLU A 18 15.48 -10.54 -12.32
N GLU A 19 14.75 -10.59 -13.44
CA GLU A 19 13.60 -11.51 -13.61
C GLU A 19 13.96 -13.00 -13.45
N GLU A 20 15.14 -13.40 -13.93
CA GLU A 20 15.63 -14.78 -13.91
C GLU A 20 16.57 -15.06 -12.72
N ASP A 21 16.86 -14.06 -11.88
CA ASP A 21 17.66 -14.28 -10.69
C ASP A 21 16.95 -15.20 -9.72
N THR A 22 17.72 -16.03 -9.01
CA THR A 22 17.20 -16.96 -8.01
C THR A 22 17.69 -16.61 -6.61
N PHE A 23 16.86 -16.86 -5.61
CA PHE A 23 17.21 -16.74 -4.19
C PHE A 23 16.62 -17.88 -3.39
N SER A 24 17.30 -18.25 -2.31
CA SER A 24 16.81 -19.27 -1.38
C SER A 24 16.08 -18.60 -0.23
N PHE A 25 14.85 -19.03 0.04
CA PHE A 25 14.10 -18.54 1.18
C PHE A 25 12.96 -19.47 1.61
N HIS A 26 12.80 -19.70 2.91
CA HIS A 26 11.57 -20.25 3.46
C HIS A 26 11.39 -19.76 4.90
N CYS A 27 10.19 -19.34 5.28
CA CYS A 27 9.87 -18.93 6.65
C CYS A 27 8.84 -19.90 7.22
N HIS A 28 9.15 -20.49 8.38
CA HIS A 28 8.26 -21.44 9.05
C HIS A 28 8.48 -21.43 10.57
N PRO A 29 7.53 -21.95 11.38
CA PRO A 29 7.60 -21.95 12.84
C PRO A 29 8.81 -22.67 13.46
N GLY A 30 9.50 -23.51 12.69
CA GLY A 30 10.68 -24.25 13.16
C GLY A 30 11.97 -23.42 13.20
N LEU A 31 11.98 -22.21 12.62
CA LEU A 31 13.15 -21.34 12.63
C LEU A 31 13.26 -20.60 13.97
N ALA A 32 14.47 -20.52 14.53
CA ALA A 32 14.72 -19.76 15.76
C ALA A 32 14.40 -18.25 15.61
N CYS A 33 14.37 -17.72 14.39
CA CYS A 33 14.01 -16.35 14.11
C CYS A 33 12.50 -16.13 13.88
N PHE A 34 11.66 -17.18 13.95
CA PHE A 34 10.23 -17.07 13.67
C PHE A 34 9.59 -16.00 14.56
N ASN A 35 8.68 -15.20 13.99
CA ASN A 35 8.03 -14.04 14.61
C ASN A 35 8.94 -12.86 15.00
N ARG A 36 10.27 -12.96 14.88
CA ARG A 36 11.17 -11.85 15.21
C ARG A 36 10.97 -10.63 14.30
N CYS A 37 10.53 -10.84 13.05
CA CYS A 37 10.21 -9.76 12.11
C CYS A 37 8.93 -8.99 12.46
N CYS A 38 8.11 -9.44 13.42
CA CYS A 38 6.86 -8.77 13.81
C CYS A 38 7.03 -7.84 15.01
N ARG A 39 8.20 -7.21 15.16
CA ARG A 39 8.60 -6.41 16.32
C ARG A 39 9.28 -5.12 15.89
N ASN A 40 9.00 -4.03 16.60
CA ASN A 40 9.58 -2.71 16.38
C ASN A 40 9.59 -2.28 14.90
N LEU A 41 8.41 -2.36 14.27
CA LEU A 41 8.26 -2.07 12.84
C LEU A 41 7.81 -0.63 12.62
N ASN A 42 8.39 0.01 11.59
CA ASN A 42 7.81 1.19 10.96
C ASN A 42 7.00 0.75 9.73
N LEU A 43 5.81 0.18 9.97
CA LEU A 43 5.00 -0.45 8.91
C LEU A 43 3.96 0.53 8.36
N PHE A 44 4.30 1.18 7.25
CA PHE A 44 3.34 1.98 6.48
C PHE A 44 2.42 1.08 5.66
N LEU A 45 1.12 1.28 5.79
CA LEU A 45 0.09 0.53 5.10
C LEU A 45 -0.30 1.23 3.81
N TYR A 46 -0.41 0.46 2.74
CA TYR A 46 -0.99 0.96 1.49
C TYR A 46 -2.51 0.90 1.54
N PRO A 47 -3.19 1.65 0.67
CA PRO A 47 -4.67 1.67 0.65
C PRO A 47 -5.30 0.27 0.56
N TYR A 48 -4.71 -0.61 -0.25
CA TYR A 48 -5.19 -1.98 -0.36
C TYR A 48 -4.93 -2.81 0.91
N ASP A 49 -3.84 -2.57 1.63
CA ASP A 49 -3.58 -3.24 2.92
C ASP A 49 -4.67 -2.89 3.94
N VAL A 50 -5.09 -1.62 4.00
CA VAL A 50 -6.18 -1.18 4.88
C VAL A 50 -7.48 -1.92 4.54
N ILE A 51 -7.80 -2.12 3.26
CA ILE A 51 -8.97 -2.90 2.83
C ILE A 51 -8.86 -4.35 3.30
N ARG A 52 -7.70 -4.98 3.12
CA ARG A 52 -7.50 -6.39 3.50
C ARG A 52 -7.61 -6.57 5.00
N LEU A 53 -6.96 -5.72 5.77
CA LEU A 53 -6.97 -5.77 7.22
C LEU A 53 -8.35 -5.46 7.80
N LYS A 54 -9.04 -4.40 7.35
CA LYS A 54 -10.38 -4.05 7.87
C LYS A 54 -11.40 -5.16 7.58
N ASN A 55 -11.33 -5.79 6.41
CA ASN A 55 -12.19 -6.93 6.07
C ASN A 55 -11.86 -8.18 6.89
N ARG A 56 -10.57 -8.48 7.10
CA ARG A 56 -10.14 -9.58 7.98
C ARG A 56 -10.61 -9.41 9.43
N LEU A 57 -10.66 -8.17 9.90
CA LEU A 57 -11.09 -7.82 11.25
C LEU A 57 -12.61 -7.61 11.38
N GLY A 58 -13.35 -7.56 10.27
CA GLY A 58 -14.79 -7.32 10.26
C GLY A 58 -15.19 -5.92 10.73
N ILE A 59 -14.36 -4.90 10.47
CA ILE A 59 -14.58 -3.50 10.86
C ILE A 59 -14.54 -2.57 9.64
N THR A 60 -15.00 -1.33 9.81
CA THR A 60 -14.92 -0.32 8.75
C THR A 60 -13.51 0.25 8.60
N SER A 61 -13.20 0.84 7.44
CA SER A 61 -11.92 1.52 7.22
C SER A 61 -11.66 2.63 8.23
N GLY A 62 -12.68 3.43 8.58
CA GLY A 62 -12.57 4.45 9.63
C GLY A 62 -12.22 3.86 10.99
N GLN A 63 -12.93 2.80 11.42
CA GLN A 63 -12.64 2.10 12.67
C GLN A 63 -11.23 1.49 12.68
N PHE A 64 -10.77 0.97 11.54
CA PHE A 64 -9.41 0.46 11.41
C PHE A 64 -8.38 1.57 11.58
N ILE A 65 -8.55 2.68 10.85
CA ILE A 65 -7.61 3.81 10.87
C ILE A 65 -7.52 4.38 12.29
N ASP A 66 -8.65 4.62 12.94
CA ASP A 66 -8.72 5.20 14.28
C ASP A 66 -8.08 4.33 15.37
N ARG A 67 -8.17 3.00 15.24
CA ARG A 67 -7.74 2.05 16.30
C ARG A 67 -6.34 1.49 16.12
N TYR A 68 -5.86 1.41 14.88
CA TYR A 68 -4.65 0.66 14.56
C TYR A 68 -3.59 1.50 13.85
N SER A 69 -3.81 2.79 13.59
CA SER A 69 -2.85 3.57 12.82
C SER A 69 -2.82 5.06 13.13
N ASP A 70 -1.72 5.70 12.75
CA ASP A 70 -1.59 7.15 12.67
C ASP A 70 -1.51 7.60 11.21
N ALA A 71 -2.15 8.74 10.90
CA ALA A 71 -1.94 9.45 9.65
C ALA A 71 -0.75 10.39 9.79
N VAL A 72 0.38 10.05 9.15
CA VAL A 72 1.65 10.77 9.27
C VAL A 72 1.99 11.48 7.97
N LEU A 73 2.17 12.79 8.02
CA LEU A 73 2.71 13.57 6.92
C LEU A 73 4.24 13.62 7.02
N ARG A 74 4.94 13.24 5.96
CA ARG A 74 6.42 13.29 5.92
C ARG A 74 6.92 14.53 5.15
N PRO A 75 8.10 15.09 5.47
CA PRO A 75 8.59 16.33 4.88
C PRO A 75 8.65 16.36 3.35
N SER A 76 8.90 15.23 2.70
CA SER A 76 9.00 15.10 1.23
C SER A 76 7.68 14.72 0.55
N ASN A 77 6.56 14.85 1.26
CA ASN A 77 5.27 14.36 0.78
C ASN A 77 4.11 15.27 1.18
N PHE A 78 3.22 15.55 0.23
CA PHE A 78 2.03 16.35 0.49
C PHE A 78 0.81 15.50 0.83
N PHE A 79 0.91 14.18 0.92
CA PHE A 79 -0.23 13.34 1.30
C PHE A 79 0.11 12.44 2.50
N PRO A 80 -0.74 12.41 3.54
CA PRO A 80 -0.48 11.63 4.73
C PRO A 80 -0.45 10.12 4.43
N GLU A 81 0.45 9.42 5.10
CA GLU A 81 0.60 7.97 5.01
C GLU A 81 0.12 7.30 6.30
N VAL A 82 -0.47 6.12 6.18
CA VAL A 82 -1.02 5.39 7.31
C VAL A 82 0.08 4.51 7.91
N LEU A 83 0.45 4.78 9.16
CA LEU A 83 1.47 4.02 9.91
C LEU A 83 0.77 3.11 10.92
N LEU A 84 1.00 1.79 10.86
CA LEU A 84 0.42 0.84 11.80
C LEU A 84 1.00 1.07 13.22
N HIS A 85 0.14 1.13 14.22
CA HIS A 85 0.53 1.16 15.63
C HIS A 85 1.22 -0.14 16.04
N MET A 86 2.32 -0.02 16.77
CA MET A 86 2.92 -1.15 17.49
C MET A 86 2.39 -1.17 18.93
N ALA A 87 2.32 -2.35 19.53
CA ALA A 87 1.87 -2.48 20.91
C ALA A 87 2.83 -1.79 21.89
N GLU A 88 2.30 -1.22 22.96
CA GLU A 88 3.06 -0.59 24.05
C GLU A 88 3.66 -1.66 25.00
N ASN A 89 4.51 -2.53 24.45
CA ASN A 89 5.30 -3.49 25.22
C ASN A 89 6.78 -3.36 24.87
N GLU A 90 7.65 -4.01 25.65
CA GLU A 90 9.11 -3.94 25.48
C GLU A 90 9.55 -4.30 24.05
N GLY A 91 8.87 -5.26 23.41
CA GLY A 91 9.18 -5.71 22.07
C GLY A 91 8.55 -4.89 20.94
N GLN A 92 7.74 -3.87 21.26
CA GLN A 92 6.92 -3.10 20.32
C GLN A 92 6.29 -3.99 19.24
N THR A 93 5.59 -5.04 19.68
CA THR A 93 5.09 -6.09 18.78
C THR A 93 3.99 -5.58 17.87
N CYS A 94 3.94 -6.09 16.64
CA CYS A 94 2.78 -5.93 15.77
C CYS A 94 1.50 -6.38 16.49
N PRO A 95 0.39 -5.61 16.41
CA PRO A 95 -0.86 -5.93 17.12
C PRO A 95 -1.51 -7.25 16.63
N PHE A 96 -1.10 -7.74 15.47
CA PHE A 96 -1.60 -9.00 14.91
C PHE A 96 -0.72 -10.21 15.25
N LEU A 97 0.39 -10.02 15.97
CA LEU A 97 1.27 -11.11 16.39
C LEU A 97 0.63 -11.91 17.53
N SER A 98 0.55 -13.23 17.36
CA SER A 98 0.25 -14.20 18.41
C SER A 98 1.39 -15.21 18.56
N GLU A 99 1.29 -16.10 19.56
CA GLU A 99 2.24 -17.21 19.75
C GLU A 99 2.33 -18.11 18.51
N SER A 100 1.20 -18.34 17.84
CA SER A 100 1.11 -19.16 16.62
C SER A 100 1.55 -18.42 15.34
N GLY A 101 1.93 -17.14 15.43
CA GLY A 101 2.32 -16.32 14.29
C GLY A 101 1.37 -15.15 14.03
N CYS A 102 1.32 -14.67 12.78
CA CYS A 102 0.47 -13.54 12.42
C CYS A 102 -1.01 -13.98 12.31
N SER A 103 -1.88 -13.43 13.15
CA SER A 103 -3.32 -13.72 13.15
C SER A 103 -4.05 -13.30 11.87
N VAL A 104 -3.46 -12.34 11.14
CA VAL A 104 -3.92 -11.87 9.82
C VAL A 104 -3.04 -12.37 8.69
N TYR A 105 -2.30 -13.48 8.86
CA TYR A 105 -1.29 -13.92 7.88
C TYR A 105 -1.80 -13.95 6.44
N ALA A 106 -3.00 -14.51 6.19
CA ALA A 106 -3.60 -14.57 4.85
C ALA A 106 -3.89 -13.20 4.23
N ASP A 107 -4.07 -12.16 5.05
CA ASP A 107 -4.41 -10.79 4.68
C ASP A 107 -3.30 -9.79 5.04
N ARG A 108 -2.09 -10.30 5.33
CA ARG A 108 -0.96 -9.49 5.78
C ARG A 108 -0.61 -8.40 4.75
N PRO A 109 -0.12 -7.24 5.20
CA PRO A 109 0.24 -6.13 4.32
C PRO A 109 1.27 -6.50 3.26
N ASP A 110 1.29 -5.79 2.14
CA ASP A 110 2.18 -5.98 0.99
C ASP A 110 3.66 -6.13 1.40
N THR A 111 4.14 -5.25 2.28
CA THR A 111 5.53 -5.31 2.79
C THR A 111 5.79 -6.58 3.60
N CYS A 112 4.86 -7.02 4.46
CA CYS A 112 5.00 -8.26 5.21
C CYS A 112 4.83 -9.51 4.32
N ARG A 113 4.06 -9.38 3.24
CA ARG A 113 3.80 -10.45 2.26
C ARG A 113 5.03 -10.76 1.43
N LEU A 114 5.75 -9.73 1.01
CA LEU A 114 6.89 -9.89 0.12
C LEU A 114 8.22 -10.07 0.86
N PHE A 115 8.28 -9.82 2.17
CA PHE A 115 9.47 -10.05 2.99
C PHE A 115 10.12 -11.42 2.71
N PRO A 116 11.42 -11.50 2.37
CA PRO A 116 12.45 -10.47 2.51
C PRO A 116 12.75 -9.72 1.20
N VAL A 117 11.86 -9.83 0.21
CA VAL A 117 11.95 -9.10 -1.05
C VAL A 117 11.26 -7.74 -0.90
N GLU A 118 12.03 -6.67 -0.93
CA GLU A 118 11.49 -5.31 -1.00
C GLU A 118 11.24 -4.94 -2.46
N GLN A 119 10.13 -4.24 -2.73
CA GLN A 119 9.81 -3.71 -4.06
C GLN A 119 9.91 -2.18 -4.06
N GLY A 120 10.50 -1.65 -5.13
CA GLY A 120 10.60 -0.23 -5.40
C GLY A 120 10.10 0.09 -6.80
N ILE A 121 9.79 1.36 -7.06
CA ILE A 121 9.44 1.83 -8.39
C ILE A 121 10.56 2.70 -8.91
N PHE A 122 11.05 2.35 -10.09
CA PHE A 122 12.13 3.02 -10.77
C PHE A 122 11.61 3.67 -12.04
N TYR A 123 11.82 4.98 -12.16
CA TYR A 123 11.63 5.69 -13.40
C TYR A 123 12.92 5.67 -14.21
N ASP A 124 12.87 5.04 -15.37
CA ASP A 124 13.98 5.04 -16.33
C ASP A 124 13.83 6.24 -17.27
N ALA A 125 14.68 7.25 -17.07
CA ALA A 125 14.68 8.47 -17.89
C ALA A 125 15.09 8.23 -19.35
N GLN A 126 15.83 7.16 -19.66
CA GLN A 126 16.24 6.86 -21.04
C GLN A 126 15.10 6.21 -21.83
N THR A 127 14.40 5.28 -21.20
CA THR A 127 13.27 4.59 -21.84
C THR A 127 11.94 5.30 -21.62
N MET A 128 11.90 6.34 -20.76
CA MET A 128 10.69 7.04 -20.31
C MET A 128 9.65 6.07 -19.74
N LYS A 129 10.13 5.01 -19.07
CA LYS A 129 9.28 3.94 -18.52
C LYS A 129 9.48 3.81 -17.02
N THR A 130 8.36 3.66 -16.33
CA THR A 130 8.34 3.24 -14.93
C THR A 130 8.35 1.72 -14.87
N ARG A 131 9.26 1.13 -14.09
CA ARG A 131 9.31 -0.30 -13.83
C ARG A 131 9.43 -0.59 -12.34
N MET A 132 8.90 -1.73 -11.92
CA MET A 132 9.16 -2.21 -10.58
C MET A 132 10.54 -2.88 -10.51
N ILE A 133 11.23 -2.64 -9.42
CA ILE A 133 12.52 -3.26 -9.08
C ILE A 133 12.34 -4.05 -7.79
N SER A 134 13.03 -5.18 -7.68
CA SER A 134 12.98 -6.03 -6.49
C SER A 134 14.37 -6.14 -5.88
N PHE A 135 14.46 -6.11 -4.55
CA PHE A 135 15.69 -6.32 -3.80
C PHE A 135 15.50 -7.43 -2.78
N PHE A 136 16.35 -8.44 -2.83
CA PHE A 136 16.47 -9.42 -1.76
C PHE A 136 17.30 -8.84 -0.63
N LYS A 137 16.67 -8.62 0.52
CA LYS A 137 17.27 -7.89 1.63
C LYS A 137 16.81 -8.45 2.98
N PRO A 138 17.16 -9.71 3.30
CA PRO A 138 16.90 -10.26 4.61
C PRO A 138 17.73 -9.50 5.67
N PRO A 139 17.16 -9.15 6.83
CA PRO A 139 17.93 -8.64 7.96
C PRO A 139 18.78 -9.77 8.57
N ASP A 140 19.84 -9.41 9.28
CA ASP A 140 20.84 -10.36 9.81
C ASP A 140 20.25 -11.47 10.69
N PHE A 141 19.14 -11.20 11.38
CA PHE A 141 18.48 -12.19 12.22
C PHE A 141 17.70 -13.26 11.44
N CYS A 142 17.43 -13.03 10.15
CA CYS A 142 16.49 -13.82 9.38
C CYS A 142 17.12 -15.13 8.90
N LEU A 143 16.86 -16.24 9.59
CA LEU A 143 17.41 -17.54 9.22
C LEU A 143 16.77 -18.17 7.98
N GLY A 144 15.63 -17.63 7.51
CA GLY A 144 14.92 -18.17 6.35
C GLY A 144 15.71 -18.13 5.05
N LEU A 145 16.73 -17.28 4.92
CA LEU A 145 17.59 -17.22 3.71
C LEU A 145 18.53 -18.44 3.57
N HIS A 146 18.70 -19.24 4.62
CA HIS A 146 19.53 -20.44 4.62
C HIS A 146 18.75 -21.71 4.27
N GLU A 147 17.44 -21.60 4.12
CA GLU A 147 16.57 -22.70 3.70
C GLU A 147 16.80 -23.07 2.23
N LYS A 148 16.43 -24.30 1.84
CA LYS A 148 16.75 -24.84 0.51
C LYS A 148 15.73 -24.51 -0.59
N THR A 149 14.60 -23.88 -0.23
CA THR A 149 13.53 -23.56 -1.19
C THR A 149 13.98 -22.41 -2.08
N ILE A 150 14.02 -22.66 -3.39
CA ILE A 150 14.50 -21.70 -4.38
C ILE A 150 13.32 -20.98 -5.02
N TRP A 151 13.46 -19.67 -5.19
CA TRP A 151 12.49 -18.79 -5.81
C TRP A 151 13.12 -17.92 -6.89
N THR A 152 12.30 -17.51 -7.84
CA THR A 152 12.51 -16.35 -8.71
C THR A 152 11.57 -15.22 -8.26
N PRO A 153 11.80 -13.95 -8.62
CA PRO A 153 10.86 -12.86 -8.31
C PRO A 153 9.41 -13.19 -8.69
N LYS A 154 9.21 -13.78 -9.87
CA LYS A 154 7.89 -14.16 -10.37
C LYS A 154 7.24 -15.25 -9.50
N THR A 155 7.95 -16.34 -9.26
CA THR A 155 7.41 -17.46 -8.46
C THR A 155 7.24 -17.09 -6.99
N TRP A 156 8.03 -16.14 -6.48
CA TRP A 156 7.84 -15.57 -5.15
C TRP A 156 6.52 -14.80 -5.03
N ILE A 157 6.25 -13.87 -5.95
CA ILE A 157 4.99 -13.10 -5.96
C ILE A 157 3.78 -14.04 -6.02
N GLN A 158 3.86 -15.09 -6.85
CA GLN A 158 2.82 -16.11 -6.98
C GLN A 158 2.66 -16.94 -5.70
N GLY A 159 3.77 -17.45 -5.15
CA GLY A 159 3.78 -18.25 -3.93
C GLY A 159 3.33 -17.46 -2.68
N GLN A 160 3.48 -16.14 -2.70
CA GLN A 160 3.00 -15.24 -1.65
C GLN A 160 1.58 -14.73 -1.88
N ASP A 161 0.88 -15.15 -2.94
CA ASP A 161 -0.45 -14.63 -3.33
C ASP A 161 -0.48 -13.08 -3.35
N ALA A 162 0.53 -12.50 -4.00
CA ALA A 162 0.81 -11.07 -4.00
C ALA A 162 0.43 -10.37 -5.32
N GLU A 163 -0.15 -11.07 -6.29
CA GLU A 163 -0.44 -10.50 -7.61
C GLU A 163 -1.42 -9.31 -7.54
N GLU A 164 -2.50 -9.44 -6.77
CA GLU A 164 -3.47 -8.34 -6.64
C GLU A 164 -2.90 -7.20 -5.78
N TYR A 165 -2.12 -7.51 -4.74
CA TYR A 165 -1.41 -6.51 -3.96
C TYR A 165 -0.49 -5.68 -4.85
N HIS A 166 0.32 -6.35 -5.68
CA HIS A 166 1.22 -5.72 -6.63
C HIS A 166 0.48 -4.80 -7.62
N LYS A 167 -0.63 -5.25 -8.20
CA LYS A 167 -1.46 -4.41 -9.10
C LYS A 167 -2.00 -3.16 -8.41
N MET A 168 -2.44 -3.29 -7.16
CA MET A 168 -2.98 -2.18 -6.38
C MET A 168 -1.88 -1.23 -5.90
N THR A 169 -0.71 -1.75 -5.53
CA THR A 169 0.48 -0.96 -5.19
C THR A 169 0.96 -0.13 -6.37
N LEU A 170 0.97 -0.67 -7.59
CA LEU A 170 1.31 0.08 -8.81
C LEU A 170 0.32 1.22 -9.09
N GLN A 171 -0.99 0.99 -8.93
CA GLN A 171 -1.99 2.05 -9.10
C GLN A 171 -1.88 3.12 -8.01
N TRP A 172 -1.61 2.70 -6.78
CA TRP A 172 -1.35 3.62 -5.68
C TRP A 172 -0.11 4.47 -5.96
N ALA A 173 0.96 3.86 -6.46
CA ALA A 173 2.19 4.56 -6.80
C ALA A 173 2.00 5.67 -7.84
N ASP A 174 1.29 5.39 -8.94
CA ASP A 174 1.00 6.38 -9.99
C ASP A 174 0.25 7.61 -9.45
N LEU A 175 -0.66 7.40 -8.49
CA LEU A 175 -1.29 8.52 -7.79
C LEU A 175 -0.34 9.20 -6.79
N LYS A 176 0.39 8.40 -6.01
CA LYS A 176 1.24 8.88 -4.92
C LYS A 176 2.39 9.75 -5.40
N GLU A 177 2.95 9.45 -6.57
CA GLU A 177 4.01 10.26 -7.21
C GLU A 177 3.57 11.73 -7.38
N ARG A 178 2.30 11.98 -7.68
CA ARG A 178 1.78 13.35 -7.90
C ARG A 178 1.77 14.20 -6.63
N PHE A 179 1.73 13.55 -5.46
CA PHE A 179 1.83 14.21 -4.16
C PHE A 179 3.25 14.57 -3.75
N GLN A 180 4.24 14.45 -4.65
CA GLN A 180 5.56 15.07 -4.48
C GLN A 180 5.53 16.57 -4.73
N SER A 181 4.56 17.05 -5.51
CA SER A 181 4.27 18.48 -5.69
C SER A 181 3.06 18.86 -4.85
N ASP A 182 3.07 20.06 -4.26
CA ASP A 182 1.98 20.57 -3.43
C ASP A 182 0.70 20.79 -4.24
N PRO A 183 -0.38 20.01 -4.02
CA PRO A 183 -1.67 20.23 -4.67
C PRO A 183 -2.63 21.10 -3.83
N TRP A 184 -2.24 21.53 -2.62
CA TRP A 184 -3.16 22.13 -1.65
C TRP A 184 -3.19 23.66 -1.68
N GLY A 185 -2.10 24.28 -2.14
CA GLY A 185 -1.94 25.73 -2.14
C GLY A 185 -2.22 26.33 -0.77
N LYS A 186 -3.02 27.40 -0.72
CA LYS A 186 -3.32 28.11 0.54
C LYS A 186 -4.07 27.28 1.59
N SER A 187 -4.72 26.19 1.20
CA SER A 187 -5.48 25.36 2.16
C SER A 187 -4.58 24.44 2.99
N GLY A 188 -3.36 24.17 2.51
CA GLY A 188 -2.41 23.27 3.16
C GLY A 188 -2.85 21.81 3.22
N ALA A 189 -1.94 20.95 3.69
CA ALA A 189 -2.13 19.49 3.77
C ALA A 189 -3.16 19.04 4.83
N GLU A 190 -3.71 19.96 5.61
CA GLU A 190 -4.79 19.72 6.58
C GLU A 190 -6.14 20.30 6.10
N GLY A 191 -6.15 20.94 4.92
CA GLY A 191 -7.32 21.57 4.36
C GLY A 191 -8.40 20.58 3.90
N PRO A 192 -9.61 21.09 3.55
CA PRO A 192 -10.72 20.24 3.12
C PRO A 192 -10.38 19.32 1.94
N GLY A 193 -9.62 19.82 0.95
CA GLY A 193 -9.21 19.01 -0.21
C GLY A 193 -8.32 17.82 0.16
N ALA A 194 -7.42 18.00 1.13
CA ALA A 194 -6.56 16.93 1.62
C ALA A 194 -7.37 15.86 2.39
N LYS A 195 -8.31 16.29 3.24
CA LYS A 195 -9.24 15.38 3.96
C LYS A 195 -10.08 14.56 2.99
N MET A 196 -10.59 15.21 1.94
CA MET A 196 -11.35 14.55 0.88
C MET A 196 -10.53 13.51 0.11
N ALA A 197 -9.28 13.83 -0.23
CA ALA A 197 -8.38 12.88 -0.88
C ALA A 197 -8.06 11.70 0.05
N PHE A 198 -7.80 11.96 1.33
CA PHE A 198 -7.53 10.91 2.33
C PHE A 198 -8.72 9.96 2.48
N MET A 199 -9.94 10.50 2.58
CA MET A 199 -11.17 9.71 2.62
C MET A 199 -11.28 8.80 1.39
N ALA A 200 -11.07 9.33 0.18
CA ALA A 200 -11.17 8.55 -1.05
C ALA A 200 -10.11 7.44 -1.21
N ILE A 201 -8.97 7.58 -0.53
CA ILE A 201 -7.84 6.66 -0.65
C ILE A 201 -7.83 5.64 0.49
N TYR A 202 -8.02 6.06 1.75
CA TYR A 202 -7.88 5.18 2.92
C TYR A 202 -9.22 4.88 3.61
N ASN A 203 -10.15 5.84 3.72
CA ASN A 203 -11.46 5.62 4.34
C ASN A 203 -12.54 5.24 3.31
N ILE A 204 -12.34 4.11 2.62
CA ILE A 204 -13.18 3.72 1.47
C ILE A 204 -14.66 3.53 1.82
N ASP A 205 -14.98 3.18 3.08
CA ASP A 205 -16.35 3.03 3.53
C ASP A 205 -17.04 4.40 3.62
N GLU A 206 -16.36 5.41 4.18
CA GLU A 206 -16.87 6.78 4.20
C GLU A 206 -16.90 7.39 2.79
N PHE A 207 -15.90 7.11 1.95
CA PHE A 207 -15.92 7.58 0.57
C PHE A 207 -17.09 7.00 -0.23
N ARG A 208 -17.41 5.71 -0.04
CA ARG A 208 -18.58 5.09 -0.66
C ARG A 208 -19.86 5.81 -0.24
N GLU A 209 -20.02 6.07 1.05
CA GLU A 209 -21.15 6.81 1.60
C GLU A 209 -21.22 8.21 1.00
N PHE A 210 -20.08 8.91 0.90
CA PHE A 210 -19.98 10.21 0.25
C PHE A 210 -20.43 10.16 -1.22
N VAL A 211 -20.03 9.14 -1.99
CA VAL A 211 -20.46 8.99 -3.40
C VAL A 211 -21.97 8.82 -3.51
N PHE A 212 -22.59 7.99 -2.67
CA PHE A 212 -24.01 7.63 -2.84
C PHE A 212 -25.00 8.48 -2.05
N LYS A 213 -24.59 9.10 -0.94
CA LYS A 213 -25.47 9.79 0.00
C LYS A 213 -25.27 11.31 0.03
N SER A 214 -24.30 11.84 -0.70
CA SER A 214 -24.07 13.29 -0.82
C SER A 214 -24.56 13.87 -2.17
N SER A 215 -24.19 15.12 -2.44
CA SER A 215 -24.40 15.76 -3.75
C SER A 215 -23.47 15.26 -4.86
N PHE A 216 -22.60 14.29 -4.59
CA PHE A 216 -21.60 13.80 -5.55
C PHE A 216 -22.19 13.45 -6.92
N LEU A 217 -23.20 12.58 -6.98
CA LEU A 217 -23.81 12.14 -8.25
C LEU A 217 -24.68 13.22 -8.94
N LYS A 218 -24.95 14.33 -8.26
CA LYS A 218 -25.54 15.54 -8.86
C LYS A 218 -24.49 16.38 -9.59
N ARG A 219 -23.22 16.31 -9.17
CA ARG A 219 -22.08 17.06 -9.74
C ARG A 219 -21.32 16.26 -10.79
N TYR A 220 -21.21 14.95 -10.59
CA TYR A 220 -20.46 14.05 -11.47
C TYR A 220 -21.39 13.08 -12.20
N LYS A 221 -21.12 12.85 -13.49
CA LYS A 221 -21.73 11.77 -14.27
C LYS A 221 -20.82 10.55 -14.19
N VAL A 222 -21.37 9.45 -13.70
CA VAL A 222 -20.71 8.14 -13.58
C VAL A 222 -21.59 7.10 -14.28
N ALA A 223 -20.97 6.15 -15.01
CA ALA A 223 -21.72 5.10 -15.70
C ALA A 223 -22.45 4.18 -14.71
N SER A 224 -23.65 3.70 -15.07
CA SER A 224 -24.46 2.82 -14.23
C SER A 224 -23.72 1.54 -13.82
N GLU A 225 -22.94 0.96 -14.73
CA GLU A 225 -22.15 -0.24 -14.47
C GLU A 225 -21.04 0.01 -13.43
N THR A 226 -20.37 1.16 -13.49
CA THR A 226 -19.43 1.58 -12.45
C THR A 226 -20.12 1.74 -11.11
N LEU A 227 -21.29 2.41 -11.07
CA LEU A 227 -22.06 2.61 -9.84
C LEU A 227 -22.49 1.29 -9.19
N LYS A 228 -22.88 0.29 -9.98
CA LYS A 228 -23.20 -1.05 -9.45
C LYS A 228 -21.99 -1.71 -8.79
N LYS A 229 -20.82 -1.63 -9.42
CA LYS A 229 -19.57 -2.22 -8.90
C LYS A 229 -19.11 -1.55 -7.60
N ILE A 230 -18.94 -0.23 -7.60
CA ILE A 230 -18.36 0.50 -6.46
C ILE A 230 -19.26 0.49 -5.22
N ARG A 231 -20.55 0.18 -5.37
CA ARG A 231 -21.49 0.04 -4.26
C ARG A 231 -21.18 -1.15 -3.36
N HIS A 232 -20.62 -2.22 -3.90
CA HIS A 232 -20.47 -3.50 -3.17
C HIS A 232 -19.06 -4.10 -3.25
N ASN A 233 -18.13 -3.46 -3.96
CA ASN A 233 -16.77 -3.95 -4.12
C ASN A 233 -15.77 -2.90 -3.63
N ASP A 234 -15.04 -3.24 -2.56
CA ASP A 234 -14.01 -2.41 -1.93
C ASP A 234 -12.86 -2.07 -2.89
N VAL A 235 -12.43 -3.04 -3.71
CA VAL A 235 -11.36 -2.84 -4.68
C VAL A 235 -11.80 -1.87 -5.77
N GLU A 236 -13.05 -2.00 -6.24
CA GLU A 236 -13.57 -1.12 -7.30
C GLU A 236 -13.81 0.30 -6.79
N ILE A 237 -14.30 0.51 -5.56
CA ILE A 237 -14.41 1.86 -5.00
C ILE A 237 -13.02 2.49 -4.76
N LEU A 238 -12.00 1.70 -4.40
CA LEU A 238 -10.64 2.21 -4.24
C LEU A 238 -10.06 2.68 -5.57
N LYS A 239 -10.18 1.87 -6.63
CA LYS A 239 -9.79 2.26 -8.00
C LYS A 239 -10.52 3.53 -8.44
N PHE A 240 -11.82 3.62 -8.17
CA PHE A 240 -12.61 4.81 -8.42
C PHE A 240 -12.10 6.02 -7.61
N GLY A 241 -11.72 5.82 -6.35
CA GLY A 241 -11.13 6.84 -5.49
C GLY A 241 -9.82 7.38 -6.05
N PHE A 242 -8.92 6.51 -6.53
CA PHE A 242 -7.68 6.94 -7.18
C PHE A 242 -7.95 7.86 -8.37
N GLU A 243 -8.87 7.45 -9.23
CA GLU A 243 -9.25 8.20 -10.43
C GLU A 243 -9.98 9.50 -10.11
N TRP A 244 -10.83 9.49 -9.10
CA TRP A 244 -11.51 10.69 -8.63
C TRP A 244 -10.53 11.70 -8.05
N VAL A 245 -9.54 11.28 -7.26
CA VAL A 245 -8.51 12.20 -6.72
C VAL A 245 -7.66 12.80 -7.86
N LYS A 246 -7.27 12.00 -8.86
CA LYS A 246 -6.57 12.50 -10.06
C LYS A 246 -7.36 13.59 -10.77
N PHE A 247 -8.65 13.36 -10.96
CA PHE A 247 -9.56 14.33 -11.57
C PHE A 247 -9.74 15.58 -10.69
N TYR A 248 -10.00 15.38 -9.40
CA TYR A 248 -10.35 16.44 -8.46
C TYR A 248 -9.21 17.43 -8.22
N LEU A 249 -7.98 16.95 -8.08
CA LEU A 249 -6.83 17.79 -7.75
C LEU A 249 -6.09 18.32 -8.98
N TRP A 250 -6.00 17.53 -10.05
CA TRP A 250 -5.17 17.87 -11.22
C TRP A 250 -5.95 17.96 -12.53
N GLY A 251 -7.28 17.80 -12.51
CA GLY A 251 -8.11 17.88 -13.72
C GLY A 251 -7.84 16.79 -14.76
N ILE A 252 -7.17 15.70 -14.37
CA ILE A 252 -6.83 14.59 -15.26
C ILE A 252 -8.13 13.90 -15.68
N LYS A 253 -8.35 13.78 -17.00
CA LYS A 253 -9.55 13.12 -17.53
C LYS A 253 -9.60 11.68 -17.05
N SER A 254 -10.70 11.30 -16.43
CA SER A 254 -10.95 9.94 -15.98
C SER A 254 -11.91 9.22 -16.92
N GLY A 255 -11.69 7.92 -17.15
CA GLY A 255 -12.66 7.04 -17.80
C GLY A 255 -13.87 6.72 -16.92
N TYR A 256 -13.81 7.00 -15.61
CA TYR A 256 -14.84 6.62 -14.65
C TYR A 256 -15.87 7.72 -14.40
N LEU A 257 -15.49 8.99 -14.54
CA LEU A 257 -16.34 10.13 -14.23
C LEU A 257 -16.05 11.35 -15.11
N ARG A 258 -17.06 12.21 -15.25
CA ARG A 258 -16.91 13.56 -15.81
C ARG A 258 -17.81 14.55 -15.08
N LEU A 259 -17.47 15.84 -15.11
CA LEU A 259 -18.36 16.89 -14.64
C LEU A 259 -19.67 16.89 -15.44
N ARG A 260 -20.77 17.16 -14.75
CA ARG A 260 -22.08 17.41 -15.37
C ARG A 260 -22.17 18.82 -15.89
#